data_AF-A0A966SJA0-F1
#
_entry.id   AF-A0A966SJA0-F1
#
_cell.length_a   1.000
_cell.length_b   1.000
_cell.length_c   1.000
_cell.angle_alpha   90.00
_cell.angle_beta   90.00
_cell.angle_gamma   90.00
#
_symmetry.space_group_name_H-M   'P 1'
#
loop_
_entity.id
_entity.type
_entity.pdbx_description
1 polymer ?
#
loop_
_entity_poly.entity_id
_entity_poly.type
_entity_poly.pdbx_seq_one_letter_code
_entity_poly.pdbx_strand_id
1 'polypeptide(L)'
;NYAVNPPAAGQRPSEDAIAFVKHLEAQAAEKGLEPAWALSLARYEAGRLAAEWHNQRLVIRLLPHDVKRLATLMAAGEVPLGDYRRSSLAVWWRPTVASRLKHWLS
;
A
#
# COMPACT_ATOMS: atom_id res chain seq x y z
N ASN A 1 -16.98 -0.70 7.98
CA ASN A 1 -17.95 0.32 7.53
C ASN A 1 -17.29 1.56 6.91
N TYR A 2 -16.29 1.40 6.04
CA TYR A 2 -15.69 2.53 5.30
C TYR A 2 -16.55 2.96 4.08
N ALA A 3 -17.27 2.01 3.47
CA ALA A 3 -18.19 2.29 2.36
C ALA A 3 -19.50 2.96 2.81
N VAL A 4 -19.82 2.92 4.11
CA VAL A 4 -21.11 3.39 4.66
C VAL A 4 -20.99 4.81 5.22
N ASN A 5 -19.83 5.17 5.78
CA ASN A 5 -19.56 6.51 6.30
C ASN A 5 -18.28 7.07 5.68
N PRO A 6 -18.37 7.77 4.54
CA PRO A 6 -17.23 8.53 4.06
C PRO A 6 -16.87 9.63 5.08
N PRO A 7 -15.57 9.92 5.26
CA PRO A 7 -15.12 10.96 6.19
C PRO A 7 -15.67 12.35 5.80
N ALA A 8 -15.83 13.20 6.81
CA ALA A 8 -16.37 14.55 6.62
C ALA A 8 -15.45 15.37 5.70
N ALA A 9 -16.06 16.19 4.83
CA ALA A 9 -15.36 17.04 3.87
C ALA A 9 -14.31 17.91 4.57
N GLY A 10 -13.03 17.60 4.39
CA GLY A 10 -11.89 18.29 5.02
C GLY A 10 -10.86 17.37 5.67
N GLN A 11 -11.15 16.08 5.86
CA GLN A 11 -10.14 15.10 6.29
C GLN A 11 -9.20 14.74 5.13
N ARG A 12 -7.91 14.65 5.44
CA ARG A 12 -6.84 14.38 4.46
C ARG A 12 -6.99 12.93 3.98
N PRO A 13 -7.30 12.68 2.70
CA PRO A 13 -7.50 11.32 2.18
C PRO A 13 -6.31 10.38 2.40
N SER A 14 -5.11 10.95 2.59
CA SER A 14 -3.87 10.29 3.02
C SER A 14 -3.98 9.52 4.31
N GLU A 15 -4.45 10.23 5.33
CA GLU A 15 -4.38 9.78 6.70
C GLU A 15 -5.42 8.69 6.88
N ASP A 16 -6.57 8.83 6.22
CA ASP A 16 -7.64 7.83 6.15
C ASP A 16 -7.18 6.58 5.41
N ALA A 17 -6.52 6.70 4.26
CA ALA A 17 -6.02 5.54 3.52
C ALA A 17 -4.96 4.77 4.33
N ILE A 18 -4.01 5.46 4.98
CA ILE A 18 -3.00 4.82 5.82
C ILE A 18 -3.65 4.20 7.07
N ALA A 19 -4.60 4.88 7.71
CA ALA A 19 -5.34 4.36 8.85
C ALA A 19 -6.18 3.14 8.48
N PHE A 20 -6.77 3.13 7.27
CA PHE A 20 -7.49 1.99 6.72
C PHE A 20 -6.55 0.78 6.55
N VAL A 21 -5.34 0.97 6.02
CA VAL A 21 -4.37 -0.13 5.94
C VAL A 21 -3.99 -0.66 7.32
N LYS A 22 -3.76 0.21 8.31
CA LYS A 22 -3.51 -0.23 9.71
C LYS A 22 -4.69 -1.02 10.28
N HIS A 23 -5.91 -0.62 9.96
CA HIS A 23 -7.11 -1.35 10.37
C HIS A 23 -7.18 -2.73 9.70
N LEU A 24 -6.87 -2.82 8.41
CA LEU A 24 -6.78 -4.11 7.70
C LEU A 24 -5.68 -5.00 8.29
N GLU A 25 -4.55 -4.46 8.72
CA GLU A 25 -3.50 -5.24 9.40
C GLU A 25 -4.02 -5.84 10.71
N ALA A 26 -4.71 -5.05 11.53
CA ALA A 26 -5.30 -5.52 12.78
C ALA A 26 -6.35 -6.62 12.53
N GLN A 27 -7.21 -6.44 11.53
CA GLN A 27 -8.21 -7.45 11.17
C GLN A 27 -7.58 -8.70 10.55
N ALA A 28 -6.55 -8.57 9.73
CA ALA A 28 -5.84 -9.70 9.13
C ALA A 28 -5.14 -10.56 10.21
N ALA A 29 -4.60 -9.93 11.25
CA ALA A 29 -4.02 -10.65 12.39
C ALA A 29 -5.07 -11.45 13.18
N GLU A 30 -6.31 -10.95 13.23
CA GLU A 30 -7.41 -11.56 14.00
C GLU A 30 -8.15 -12.66 13.21
N LYS A 31 -8.41 -12.44 11.91
CA LYS A 31 -9.35 -13.23 11.11
C LYS A 31 -8.76 -13.83 9.83
N GLY A 32 -7.51 -13.49 9.52
CA GLY A 32 -6.97 -13.67 8.17
C GLY A 32 -7.60 -12.67 7.18
N LEU A 33 -6.93 -12.43 6.06
CA LEU A 33 -7.45 -11.60 4.97
C LEU A 33 -7.25 -12.36 3.67
N GLU A 34 -8.35 -12.63 2.96
CA GLU A 34 -8.30 -13.24 1.63
C GLU A 34 -8.63 -12.20 0.54
N PRO A 35 -7.86 -12.15 -0.56
CA PRO A 35 -6.67 -12.94 -0.79
C PRO A 35 -5.48 -12.46 0.06
N ALA A 36 -4.63 -13.39 0.53
CA ALA A 36 -3.49 -13.09 1.42
C ALA A 36 -2.56 -11.96 0.90
N TRP A 37 -2.46 -11.84 -0.42
CA TRP A 37 -1.65 -10.81 -1.06
C TRP A 37 -2.28 -9.40 -1.05
N ALA A 38 -3.59 -9.26 -0.81
CA ALA A 38 -4.29 -7.97 -0.82
C ALA A 38 -3.69 -6.99 0.20
N LEU A 39 -3.31 -7.50 1.38
CA LEU A 39 -2.66 -6.69 2.40
C LEU A 39 -1.30 -6.16 1.94
N SER A 40 -0.59 -6.89 1.08
CA SER A 40 0.70 -6.45 0.56
C SER A 40 0.57 -5.31 -0.45
N LEU A 41 -0.47 -5.33 -1.28
CA LEU A 41 -0.81 -4.20 -2.15
C LEU A 41 -1.24 -2.97 -1.32
N ALA A 42 -2.05 -3.18 -0.29
CA ALA A 42 -2.47 -2.10 0.60
C ALA A 42 -1.26 -1.45 1.31
N ARG A 43 -0.34 -2.27 1.85
CA ARG A 43 0.92 -1.80 2.46
C ARG A 43 1.80 -1.04 1.48
N TYR A 44 1.87 -1.50 0.23
CA TYR A 44 2.60 -0.83 -0.84
C TYR A 44 2.05 0.59 -1.07
N GLU A 45 0.74 0.73 -1.28
CA GLU A 45 0.12 2.05 -1.48
C GLU A 45 0.27 2.94 -0.25
N ALA A 46 0.06 2.42 0.96
CA ALA A 46 0.28 3.18 2.18
C ALA A 46 1.73 3.70 2.32
N GLY A 47 2.72 2.90 1.89
CA GLY A 47 4.12 3.32 1.83
C GLY A 47 4.35 4.48 0.87
N ARG A 48 3.75 4.42 -0.33
CA ARG A 48 3.77 5.52 -1.31
C ARG A 48 3.12 6.78 -0.75
N LEU A 49 1.94 6.66 -0.16
CA LEU A 49 1.21 7.79 0.44
C LEU A 49 1.98 8.42 1.60
N ALA A 50 2.64 7.61 2.43
CA ALA A 50 3.49 8.12 3.48
C ALA A 50 4.70 8.90 2.94
N ALA A 51 5.33 8.35 1.90
CA ALA A 51 6.41 9.03 1.22
C ALA A 51 5.95 10.34 0.57
N GLU A 52 4.75 10.37 -0.03
CA GLU A 52 4.20 11.49 -0.78
C GLU A 52 3.69 12.62 0.13
N TRP A 53 2.80 12.30 1.08
CA TRP A 53 2.03 13.25 1.86
C TRP A 53 2.60 13.57 3.25
N HIS A 54 3.29 12.62 3.89
CA HIS A 54 4.01 12.90 5.14
C HIS A 54 5.43 13.45 4.93
N ASN A 55 5.75 13.81 3.68
CA ASN A 55 7.01 14.45 3.29
C ASN A 55 8.27 13.65 3.68
N GLN A 56 8.13 12.32 3.77
CA GLN A 56 9.23 11.44 4.12
C GLN A 56 10.21 11.36 2.94
N ARG A 57 11.49 11.60 3.22
CA ARG A 57 12.55 11.60 2.18
C ARG A 57 12.89 10.20 1.70
N LEU A 58 12.67 9.19 2.53
CA LEU A 58 12.95 7.79 2.25
C LEU A 58 11.96 6.91 2.99
N VAL A 59 11.29 6.03 2.25
CA VAL A 59 10.41 4.97 2.78
C VAL A 59 10.86 3.66 2.14
N ILE A 60 11.10 2.65 2.97
CA ILE A 60 11.50 1.32 2.52
C ILE A 60 10.52 0.32 3.13
N ARG A 61 10.01 -0.60 2.32
CA ARG A 61 9.11 -1.68 2.77
C ARG A 61 9.49 -2.99 2.12
N LEU A 62 9.67 -4.03 2.94
CA LEU A 62 9.69 -5.41 2.49
C LEU A 62 8.27 -5.96 2.54
N LEU A 63 7.81 -6.53 1.43
CA LEU A 63 6.47 -7.08 1.26
C LEU A 63 6.59 -8.58 1.02
N PRO A 64 5.77 -9.43 1.64
CA PRO A 64 5.92 -10.89 1.54
C PRO A 64 5.43 -11.49 0.20
N HIS A 65 4.92 -10.66 -0.71
CA HIS A 65 4.33 -11.07 -1.98
C HIS A 65 4.89 -10.30 -3.17
N ASP A 66 4.76 -10.88 -4.38
CA ASP A 66 5.25 -10.33 -5.65
C ASP A 66 4.37 -9.16 -6.09
N VAL A 67 4.57 -8.02 -5.43
CA VAL A 67 3.73 -6.81 -5.60
C VAL A 67 3.84 -6.26 -7.01
N LYS A 68 5.00 -6.42 -7.67
CA LYS A 68 5.20 -5.95 -9.04
C LYS A 68 4.33 -6.73 -10.01
N ARG A 69 4.33 -8.06 -9.92
CA ARG A 69 3.49 -8.92 -10.74
C ARG A 69 2.01 -8.68 -10.43
N LEU A 70 1.65 -8.64 -9.15
CA LEU A 70 0.27 -8.40 -8.72
C LEU A 70 -0.27 -7.07 -9.25
N ALA A 71 0.49 -5.98 -9.13
CA ALA A 71 0.09 -4.68 -9.66
C ALA A 71 -0.09 -4.70 -11.19
N THR A 72 0.77 -5.43 -11.91
CA THR A 72 0.66 -5.60 -13.37
C THR A 72 -0.61 -6.35 -13.75
N LEU A 73 -0.93 -7.44 -13.05
CA LEU A 73 -2.15 -8.23 -13.27
C LEU A 73 -3.41 -7.42 -12.96
N MET A 74 -3.42 -6.70 -11.84
CA MET A 74 -4.56 -5.83 -11.50
C MET A 74 -4.74 -4.69 -12.51
N ALA A 75 -3.66 -4.11 -13.03
CA ALA A 75 -3.73 -3.09 -14.07
C ALA A 75 -4.29 -3.63 -15.39
N ALA A 76 -4.13 -4.93 -15.66
CA ALA A 76 -4.77 -5.62 -16.78
C ALA A 76 -6.24 -5.99 -16.51
N GLY A 77 -6.78 -5.68 -15.33
CA GLY A 77 -8.15 -6.04 -14.92
C GLY A 77 -8.31 -7.48 -14.46
N GLU A 78 -7.21 -8.21 -14.26
CA GLU A 78 -7.23 -9.58 -13.77
C GLU A 78 -7.29 -9.60 -12.24
N VAL A 79 -8.08 -10.52 -11.68
CA VAL A 79 -8.06 -10.81 -10.24
C VAL A 79 -7.05 -11.93 -10.00
N PRO A 80 -5.86 -11.64 -9.43
CA PRO A 80 -4.79 -12.61 -9.31
C PRO A 80 -5.21 -13.79 -8.42
N LEU A 81 -5.34 -14.98 -8.99
CA LEU A 81 -5.56 -16.21 -8.24
C LEU A 81 -4.20 -16.80 -7.78
N GLY A 82 -4.16 -17.32 -6.56
CA GLY A 82 -2.98 -17.97 -5.98
C GLY A 82 -2.21 -17.15 -4.95
N ASP A 83 -1.06 -17.69 -4.53
CA ASP A 83 -0.38 -17.31 -3.29
C ASP A 83 0.73 -16.25 -3.43
N TYR A 84 1.26 -16.00 -4.64
CA TYR A 84 2.29 -14.96 -4.95
C TYR A 84 3.44 -14.80 -3.92
N ARG A 85 3.84 -15.87 -3.21
CA ARG A 85 4.83 -15.87 -2.11
C ARG A 85 6.27 -15.63 -2.59
N ARG A 86 6.55 -14.43 -3.09
CA ARG A 86 7.88 -13.97 -3.42
C ARG A 86 8.04 -12.57 -2.87
N SER A 87 8.94 -12.39 -1.91
CA SER A 87 9.09 -11.08 -1.29
C SER A 87 9.55 -10.02 -2.29
N SER A 88 8.97 -8.83 -2.21
CA SER A 88 9.33 -7.65 -2.99
C SER A 88 9.82 -6.54 -2.06
N LEU A 89 10.88 -5.85 -2.46
CA LEU A 89 11.38 -4.65 -1.80
C LEU A 89 10.87 -3.41 -2.54
N ALA A 90 10.12 -2.56 -1.84
CA ALA A 90 9.66 -1.29 -2.33
C ALA A 90 10.44 -0.15 -1.66
N VAL A 91 10.93 0.79 -2.47
CA VAL A 91 11.70 1.95 -2.03
C VAL A 91 11.10 3.20 -2.68
N TRP A 92 10.71 4.17 -1.84
CA TRP A 92 10.32 5.50 -2.27
C TRP A 92 11.31 6.50 -1.70
N TRP A 93 11.85 7.38 -2.56
CA TRP A 93 12.84 8.36 -2.11
C TRP A 93 12.77 9.67 -2.87
N ARG A 94 13.22 10.74 -2.23
CA ARG A 94 13.40 12.05 -2.87
C ARG A 94 14.65 12.75 -2.29
N PRO A 95 15.50 13.38 -3.13
CA PRO A 95 16.68 14.10 -2.64
C PRO A 95 16.33 15.24 -1.67
N THR A 96 15.27 15.98 -1.98
CA THR A 96 14.74 17.06 -1.14
C THR A 96 13.22 16.94 -1.03
N VAL A 97 12.63 17.59 -0.03
CA VAL A 97 11.16 17.70 0.14
C VAL A 97 10.47 18.20 -1.14
N ALA A 98 11.06 19.19 -1.80
CA ALA A 98 10.56 19.78 -3.05
C ALA A 98 10.80 18.91 -4.30
N SER A 99 11.61 17.85 -4.19
CA SER A 99 11.89 16.98 -5.33
C SER A 99 10.74 16.01 -5.58
N ARG A 100 10.54 15.64 -6.85
CA ARG A 100 9.62 14.55 -7.22
C ARG A 100 10.01 13.25 -6.52
N LEU A 101 9.01 12.56 -5.98
CA LEU A 101 9.19 11.24 -5.38
C LEU A 101 9.58 10.24 -6.47
N LYS A 102 10.71 9.56 -6.27
CA LYS A 102 11.16 8.42 -7.06
C LYS A 102 10.74 7.13 -6.36
N HIS A 103 10.59 6.07 -7.14
CA HIS A 103 10.13 4.78 -6.67
C HIS A 103 10.85 3.64 -7.39
N TRP A 104 11.10 2.56 -6.66
CA TRP A 104 11.67 1.31 -7.17
C TRP A 104 11.02 0.13 -6.47
N LEU A 105 10.75 -0.92 -7.24
CA LEU A 105 10.11 -2.15 -6.77
C LEU A 105 10.78 -3.35 -7.45
N SER A 106 11.24 -4.31 -6.64
CA SER A 106 11.87 -5.57 -7.09
C SER A 106 10.87 -6.68 -7.36
#